data_AF-A0A1H2XVK7-F1
#
_entry.id   AF-A0A1H2XVK7-F1
#
_cell.length_a   1.000
_cell.length_b   1.000
_cell.length_c   1.000
_cell.angle_alpha   90.00
_cell.angle_beta   90.00
_cell.angle_gamma   90.00
#
_symmetry.space_group_name_H-M   'P 1'
#
loop_
_entity.id
_entity.type
_entity.pdbx_description
1 polymer ?
#
loop_
_entity_poly.entity_id
_entity_poly.type
_entity_poly.pdbx_seq_one_letter_code
_entity_poly.pdbx_strand_id
1 'polypeptide(L)'
;MNPQQHIADARAALGAADLGEAGDPVVVLADLAAIAELLGDLAEQARRDLASWATVGPHLAQAGDHAAALTRSLQHAGGTLAYNYGAAARDGSPAAMGGVTTSAATGSSPRRSETRL
;
A
#
# COMPACT_ATOMS: atom_id res chain seq x y z
N MET A 1 12.08 23.48 -16.49
CA MET A 1 11.02 22.67 -15.85
C MET A 1 10.72 23.33 -14.51
N ASN A 2 9.47 23.69 -14.23
CA ASN A 2 9.09 24.56 -13.09
C ASN A 2 8.79 23.71 -11.84
N PRO A 3 9.46 23.91 -10.69
CA PRO A 3 9.24 23.11 -9.47
C PRO A 3 7.81 23.20 -8.93
N GLN A 4 7.09 24.29 -9.20
CA GLN A 4 5.67 24.40 -8.84
C GLN A 4 4.77 23.45 -9.63
N GLN A 5 5.19 23.07 -10.84
CA GLN A 5 4.48 22.11 -11.68
C GLN A 5 4.55 20.71 -11.05
N HIS A 6 5.73 20.29 -10.58
CA HIS A 6 5.92 18.99 -9.92
C HIS A 6 5.06 18.85 -8.65
N ILE A 7 4.96 19.92 -7.86
CA ILE A 7 4.13 19.93 -6.64
C ILE A 7 2.64 19.87 -6.98
N ALA A 8 2.21 20.57 -8.03
CA ALA A 8 0.83 20.53 -8.50
C ALA A 8 0.46 19.14 -9.03
N ASP A 9 1.34 18.53 -9.82
CA ASP A 9 1.18 17.18 -10.37
C ASP A 9 1.19 16.13 -9.24
N ALA A 10 2.06 16.29 -8.24
CA ALA A 10 2.10 15.43 -7.06
C ALA A 10 0.80 15.51 -6.25
N ARG A 11 0.29 16.73 -6.01
CA ARG A 11 -0.98 16.94 -5.29
C ARG A 11 -2.17 16.44 -6.09
N ALA A 12 -2.15 16.58 -7.40
CA ALA A 12 -3.18 16.03 -8.27
C ALA A 12 -3.17 14.50 -8.23
N ALA A 13 -1.98 13.87 -8.26
CA ALA A 13 -1.83 12.42 -8.12
C ALA A 13 -2.32 11.92 -6.74
N LEU A 14 -1.96 12.62 -5.67
CA LEU A 14 -2.43 12.33 -4.30
C LEU A 14 -3.94 12.54 -4.13
N GLY A 15 -4.52 13.54 -4.79
CA GLY A 15 -5.96 13.82 -4.75
C GLY A 15 -6.78 12.92 -5.69
N ALA A 16 -6.15 12.36 -6.71
CA ALA A 16 -6.75 11.39 -7.64
C ALA A 16 -6.59 9.94 -7.17
N ALA A 17 -5.68 9.67 -6.23
CA ALA A 17 -5.60 8.42 -5.51
C ALA A 17 -6.84 8.27 -4.61
N ASP A 18 -7.96 7.90 -5.22
CA ASP A 18 -9.13 7.41 -4.51
C ASP A 18 -8.76 6.05 -3.90
N LEU A 19 -8.34 6.09 -2.64
CA LEU A 19 -8.12 4.89 -1.82
C LEU A 19 -9.46 4.27 -1.35
N GLY A 20 -10.60 4.77 -1.85
CA GLY A 20 -11.95 4.32 -1.57
C GLY A 20 -12.35 3.05 -2.34
N GLU A 21 -13.00 2.14 -1.61
CA GLU A 21 -13.46 0.80 -2.02
C GLU A 21 -12.38 -0.08 -2.67
N ALA A 22 -11.41 -0.53 -1.85
CA ALA A 22 -10.47 -1.64 -2.09
C ALA A 22 -10.28 -2.01 -3.58
N GLY A 23 -9.76 -1.06 -4.37
CA GLY A 23 -9.29 -1.32 -5.73
C GLY A 23 -8.23 -2.42 -5.73
N ASP A 24 -7.89 -2.94 -6.92
CA ASP A 24 -6.87 -3.96 -7.08
C ASP A 24 -5.64 -3.64 -6.20
N PRO A 25 -5.31 -4.47 -5.20
CA PRO A 25 -4.27 -4.13 -4.25
C PRO A 25 -2.88 -4.00 -4.91
N VAL A 26 -2.67 -4.53 -6.11
CA VAL A 26 -1.47 -4.26 -6.92
C VAL A 26 -1.44 -2.80 -7.38
N VAL A 27 -2.57 -2.27 -7.84
CA VAL A 27 -2.72 -0.86 -8.26
C VAL A 27 -2.52 0.07 -7.08
N VAL A 28 -3.14 -0.24 -5.94
CA VAL A 28 -2.97 0.55 -4.70
C VAL A 28 -1.51 0.60 -4.24
N LEU A 29 -0.79 -0.52 -4.30
CA LEU A 29 0.63 -0.56 -3.95
C LEU A 29 1.51 0.23 -4.94
N ALA A 30 1.15 0.23 -6.23
CA ALA A 30 1.82 1.03 -7.24
C ALA A 30 1.60 2.54 -7.03
N ASP A 31 0.37 2.96 -6.72
CA ASP A 31 0.05 4.36 -6.42
C ASP A 31 0.77 4.85 -5.17
N LEU A 32 0.79 4.04 -4.09
CA LEU A 32 1.56 4.36 -2.89
C LEU A 32 3.06 4.48 -3.17
N ALA A 33 3.62 3.64 -4.06
CA ALA A 33 5.03 3.73 -4.44
C ALA A 33 5.33 5.03 -5.19
N ALA A 34 4.43 5.45 -6.08
CA ALA A 34 4.53 6.73 -6.78
C ALA A 34 4.42 7.93 -5.83
N ILE A 35 3.53 7.88 -4.84
CA ILE A 35 3.42 8.90 -3.79
C ILE A 35 4.72 8.98 -2.97
N ALA A 36 5.30 7.84 -2.61
CA ALA A 36 6.57 7.80 -1.89
C ALA A 36 7.72 8.39 -2.72
N GLU A 37 7.77 8.15 -4.03
CA GLU A 37 8.76 8.76 -4.92
C GLU A 37 8.62 10.29 -4.97
N LEU A 38 7.39 10.79 -5.11
CA LEU A 38 7.09 12.23 -5.09
C LEU A 38 7.49 12.90 -3.76
N LEU A 39 7.35 12.20 -2.63
CA LEU A 39 7.83 12.69 -1.33
C LEU A 39 9.36 12.81 -1.30
N GLY A 40 10.07 11.87 -1.92
CA GLY A 40 11.53 11.94 -2.07
C GLY A 40 11.97 13.14 -2.89
N ASP A 41 11.32 13.37 -4.03
CA ASP A 41 11.57 14.53 -4.89
C ASP A 41 11.31 15.86 -4.16
N LEU A 42 10.23 15.93 -3.39
CA LEU A 42 9.89 17.11 -2.60
C LEU A 42 10.93 17.37 -1.50
N ALA A 43 11.40 16.32 -0.82
CA ALA A 43 12.44 16.43 0.19
C ALA A 43 13.76 16.95 -0.41
N GLU A 44 14.13 16.46 -1.60
CA GLU A 44 15.33 16.91 -2.32
C GLU A 44 15.19 18.37 -2.79
N GLN A 45 14.01 18.75 -3.28
CA GLN A 45 13.74 20.13 -3.67
C GLN A 45 13.81 21.07 -2.45
N ALA A 46 13.14 20.72 -1.35
CA ALA A 46 13.19 21.48 -0.11
C ALA A 46 14.62 21.60 0.43
N ARG A 47 15.45 20.55 0.26
CA ARG A 47 16.86 20.58 0.69
C ARG A 47 17.67 21.61 -0.10
N ARG A 48 17.40 21.74 -1.40
CA ARG A 48 18.04 22.74 -2.26
C ARG A 48 17.55 24.15 -1.93
N ASP A 49 16.25 24.33 -1.72
CA ASP A 49 15.66 25.64 -1.45
C ASP A 49 16.04 26.17 -0.05
N LEU A 50 16.20 25.27 0.92
CA LEU A 50 16.58 25.59 2.29
C LEU A 50 18.06 25.30 2.59
N ALA A 51 18.91 25.23 1.55
CA ALA A 51 20.32 24.89 1.70
C ALA A 51 21.09 25.86 2.63
N SER A 52 20.62 27.10 2.77
CA SER A 52 21.18 28.09 3.69
C SER A 52 20.90 27.77 5.17
N TRP A 53 19.92 26.89 5.46
CA TRP A 53 19.51 26.52 6.81
C TRP A 53 20.11 25.16 7.17
N ALA A 54 21.33 25.20 7.71
CA ALA A 54 22.15 24.03 7.98
C ALA A 54 21.49 22.94 8.84
N THR A 55 20.52 23.29 9.68
CA THR A 55 19.82 22.34 10.56
C THR A 55 18.76 21.50 9.84
N VAL A 56 18.21 21.99 8.73
CA VAL A 56 17.08 21.34 8.04
C VAL A 56 17.55 20.32 6.99
N GLY A 57 18.73 20.56 6.41
CA GLY A 57 19.33 19.69 5.38
C GLY A 57 19.44 18.21 5.78
N PRO A 58 19.96 17.85 6.98
CA PRO A 58 20.04 16.46 7.42
C PRO A 58 18.67 15.78 7.56
N HIS A 59 17.66 16.49 8.06
CA HIS A 59 16.31 15.95 8.20
C HIS A 59 15.65 15.70 6.84
N LEU A 60 15.89 16.58 5.87
CA LEU A 60 15.38 16.42 4.51
C LEU A 60 16.10 15.29 3.76
N ALA A 61 17.40 15.12 3.97
CA ALA A 61 18.13 13.95 3.46
C ALA A 61 17.56 12.65 4.03
N GLN A 62 17.33 12.59 5.35
CA GLN A 62 16.72 11.44 5.99
C GLN A 62 15.30 11.16 5.49
N ALA A 63 14.49 12.20 5.26
CA ALA A 63 13.17 12.05 4.67
C ALA A 63 13.22 11.45 3.25
N GLY A 64 14.18 11.89 2.42
CA GLY A 64 14.43 11.31 1.10
C GLY A 64 14.85 9.84 1.16
N ASP A 65 15.72 9.47 2.10
CA ASP A 65 16.16 8.08 2.28
C ASP A 65 14.99 7.16 2.69
N HIS A 66 14.12 7.64 3.60
CA HIS A 66 12.92 6.91 4.01
C HIS A 66 11.91 6.76 2.86
N ALA A 67 11.70 7.82 2.09
CA ALA A 67 10.86 7.79 0.90
C ALA A 67 11.36 6.74 -0.10
N ALA A 68 12.66 6.72 -0.40
CA ALA A 68 13.26 5.74 -1.31
C ALA A 68 13.15 4.29 -0.77
N ALA A 69 13.33 4.09 0.54
CA ALA A 69 13.14 2.79 1.17
C ALA A 69 11.69 2.30 1.09
N LEU A 70 10.73 3.22 1.31
CA LEU A 70 9.30 2.94 1.19
C LEU A 70 8.92 2.57 -0.25
N THR A 71 9.35 3.34 -1.25
CA THR A 71 9.11 3.04 -2.67
C THR A 71 9.58 1.64 -3.03
N ARG A 72 10.81 1.27 -2.66
CA ARG A 72 11.35 -0.08 -2.91
C ARG A 72 10.51 -1.17 -2.24
N SER A 73 10.06 -0.94 -1.01
CA SER A 73 9.28 -1.92 -0.25
C SER A 73 7.90 -2.13 -0.87
N LEU A 74 7.25 -1.05 -1.31
CA LEU A 74 5.94 -1.10 -1.96
C LEU A 74 5.99 -1.76 -3.33
N GLN A 75 7.01 -1.43 -4.15
CA GLN A 75 7.24 -2.10 -5.43
C GLN A 75 7.49 -3.61 -5.24
N HIS A 76 8.28 -3.98 -4.24
CA HIS A 76 8.53 -5.38 -3.92
C HIS A 76 7.26 -6.12 -3.48
N ALA A 77 6.46 -5.50 -2.60
CA ALA A 77 5.17 -6.04 -2.16
C ALA A 77 4.19 -6.20 -3.35
N GLY A 78 4.10 -5.20 -4.21
CA GLY A 78 3.25 -5.24 -5.41
C GLY A 78 3.66 -6.35 -6.37
N GLY A 79 4.96 -6.52 -6.62
CA GLY A 79 5.48 -7.61 -7.44
C GLY A 79 5.19 -9.00 -6.86
N THR A 80 5.35 -9.16 -5.55
CA THR A 80 5.03 -10.41 -4.83
C THR A 80 3.54 -10.73 -4.93
N LEU A 81 2.69 -9.72 -4.74
CA LEU A 81 1.24 -9.87 -4.84
C LEU A 81 0.80 -10.27 -6.25
N ALA A 82 1.29 -9.55 -7.27
CA ALA A 82 0.99 -9.85 -8.68
C ALA A 82 1.46 -11.26 -9.08
N TYR A 83 2.64 -11.67 -8.62
CA TYR A 83 3.15 -13.03 -8.82
C TYR A 83 2.21 -14.09 -8.22
N ASN A 84 1.80 -13.90 -6.96
CA ASN A 84 0.93 -14.85 -6.26
C ASN A 84 -0.46 -14.96 -6.90
N TYR A 85 -1.07 -13.83 -7.31
CA TYR A 85 -2.33 -13.86 -8.05
C TYR A 85 -2.19 -14.54 -9.42
N GLY A 86 -1.10 -14.25 -10.15
CA GLY A 86 -0.80 -14.90 -11.42
C GLY A 86 -0.55 -16.40 -11.29
N ALA A 87 0.08 -16.85 -10.19
CA ALA A 87 0.29 -18.27 -9.89
C ALA A 87 -1.04 -18.98 -9.55
N ALA A 88 -1.87 -18.38 -8.70
CA ALA A 88 -3.17 -18.94 -8.33
C ALA A 88 -4.12 -19.12 -9.54
N ALA A 89 -4.08 -18.17 -10.50
CA ALA A 89 -4.86 -18.27 -11.74
C ALA A 89 -4.36 -19.38 -12.67
N ARG A 90 -3.05 -19.66 -12.69
CA ARG A 90 -2.44 -20.72 -13.53
C ARG A 90 -2.68 -22.11 -12.97
N ASP A 91 -2.78 -22.24 -11.65
CA ASP A 91 -2.99 -23.52 -10.97
C ASP A 91 -4.48 -23.92 -10.88
N GLY A 92 -5.41 -23.10 -11.41
CA GLY A 92 -6.84 -23.42 -11.47
C GLY A 92 -7.53 -23.55 -10.10
N SER A 93 -6.93 -23.00 -9.04
CA SER A 93 -7.47 -23.11 -7.68
C SER A 93 -8.63 -22.12 -7.48
N PRO A 94 -9.81 -22.56 -6.99
CA PRO A 94 -11.05 -21.75 -6.95
C PRO A 94 -11.05 -20.61 -5.91
N ALA A 95 -9.91 -20.25 -5.32
CA ALA A 95 -9.83 -19.17 -4.32
C ALA A 95 -10.06 -17.76 -4.90
N ALA A 96 -10.16 -17.61 -6.22
CA ALA A 96 -10.28 -16.31 -6.88
C ALA A 96 -11.72 -15.85 -7.19
N MET A 97 -12.76 -16.60 -6.82
CA MET A 97 -14.16 -16.24 -7.13
C MET A 97 -15.05 -16.26 -5.88
N GLY A 98 -14.94 -15.20 -5.08
CA GLY A 98 -15.99 -14.75 -4.16
C GLY A 98 -16.14 -15.53 -2.85
N GLY A 99 -16.08 -14.81 -1.74
CA GLY A 99 -16.66 -15.27 -0.48
C GLY A 99 -15.81 -15.00 0.75
N VAL A 100 -15.95 -13.79 1.29
CA VAL A 100 -16.03 -13.65 2.76
C VAL A 100 -17.27 -14.45 3.17
N THR A 101 -17.12 -15.76 3.43
CA THR A 101 -18.14 -16.51 4.16
C THR A 101 -17.81 -16.38 5.63
N THR A 102 -18.52 -15.47 6.28
CA THR A 102 -18.73 -15.44 7.72
C THR A 102 -19.19 -16.83 8.16
N SER A 103 -18.27 -17.68 8.62
CA SER A 103 -18.63 -18.97 9.21
C SER A 103 -19.19 -18.71 10.60
N ALA A 104 -20.51 -18.56 10.67
CA ALA A 104 -21.27 -18.63 11.91
C ALA A 104 -20.97 -19.97 12.59
N ALA A 105 -20.35 -19.91 13.77
CA ALA A 105 -20.19 -21.06 14.65
C ALA A 105 -21.55 -21.42 15.26
N THR A 106 -22.37 -22.15 14.51
CA THR A 106 -23.51 -22.90 15.06
C THR A 106 -22.96 -24.15 15.74
N GLY A 107 -22.50 -24.01 16.99
CA GLY A 107 -22.22 -25.12 17.88
C GLY A 107 -23.51 -25.80 18.32
N SER A 108 -24.03 -26.67 17.46
CA SER A 108 -25.11 -27.61 17.77
C SER A 108 -24.55 -28.74 18.63
N SER A 109 -24.74 -28.66 19.96
CA SER A 109 -24.41 -29.76 20.88
C SER A 109 -25.55 -30.79 20.90
N PRO A 110 -25.27 -32.08 20.69
CA PRO A 110 -26.29 -33.13 20.66
C PRO A 110 -26.74 -33.52 22.07
N ARG A 111 -28.06 -33.63 22.19
CA ARG A 111 -28.86 -34.29 23.24
C ARG A 111 -28.29 -35.69 23.52
N ARG A 112 -27.84 -35.96 24.76
CA ARG A 112 -27.70 -37.32 25.28
C ARG A 112 -28.68 -37.52 26.43
N SER A 113 -29.59 -38.45 26.20
CA SER A 113 -30.62 -38.92 27.11
C SER A 113 -30.04 -39.79 28.23
N GLU A 114 -30.80 -39.92 29.33
CA GLU A 114 -30.85 -41.06 30.29
C GLU A 114 -29.72 -41.12 31.36
N THR A 115 -29.92 -41.49 32.64
CA THR A 115 -31.06 -41.96 33.47
C THR A 115 -30.57 -42.07 34.94
N ARG A 116 -31.46 -41.79 35.92
CA ARG A 116 -31.50 -42.19 37.36
C ARG A 116 -30.21 -42.41 38.17
N LEU A 117 -30.15 -41.77 39.34
CA LEU A 117 -30.55 -42.36 40.63
C LEU A 117 -31.14 -41.28 41.55
#